data_AF-A0A7S0FFW1-F1
#
_entry.id   AF-A0A7S0FFW1-F1
#
_cell.length_a   1.000
_cell.length_b   1.000
_cell.length_c   1.000
_cell.angle_alpha   90.00
_cell.angle_beta   90.00
_cell.angle_gamma   90.00
#
_symmetry.space_group_name_H-M   'P 1'
#
loop_
_entity.id
_entity.type
_entity.pdbx_description
1 polymer ?
#
loop_
_entity_poly.entity_id
_entity_poly.type
_entity_poly.pdbx_seq_one_letter_code
_entity_poly.pdbx_strand_id
1 'polypeptide(L)'
;AAEVLVPEVLHYGDDGQGGSFIIMEKLDMSRKPDMHAFGQAMARMHLAEPAAPEAKAGRFGFPVDNTIGGTPQLNPWTDDWVDFFREHRMGFQVKRAGNGGLTRTWQRVLDATDGLRELFADGEVG
;
A
#
# COMPACT_ATOMS: atom_id res chain seq x y z
N ALA A 1 13.01 -17.92 12.82
CA ALA A 1 11.55 -17.79 13.02
C ALA A 1 10.87 -17.83 11.65
N ALA A 2 9.59 -18.19 11.53
CA ALA A 2 8.92 -18.24 10.23
C ALA A 2 8.81 -16.84 9.59
N GLU A 3 8.96 -16.71 8.28
CA GLU A 3 8.75 -15.46 7.54
C GLU A 3 7.43 -15.53 6.76
N VAL A 4 6.98 -14.39 6.23
CA VAL A 4 5.83 -14.39 5.33
C VAL A 4 6.24 -15.09 4.05
N LEU A 5 5.55 -16.16 3.69
CA LEU A 5 5.80 -16.84 2.43
C LEU A 5 5.27 -15.99 1.27
N VAL A 6 6.18 -15.50 0.44
CA VAL A 6 5.88 -14.77 -0.80
C VAL A 6 6.34 -15.63 -1.97
N PRO A 7 5.48 -15.93 -2.97
CA PRO A 7 5.89 -16.72 -4.13
C PRO A 7 7.07 -16.07 -4.86
N GLU A 8 8.08 -16.86 -5.18
CA GLU A 8 9.19 -16.38 -6.01
C GLU A 8 8.69 -15.97 -7.40
N VAL A 9 9.07 -14.78 -7.85
CA VAL A 9 8.80 -14.32 -9.22
C VAL A 9 9.89 -14.88 -10.15
N LEU A 10 9.49 -15.76 -11.06
CA LEU A 10 10.40 -16.42 -12.00
C LEU A 10 10.60 -15.59 -13.27
N HIS A 11 9.52 -14.98 -13.80
CA HIS A 11 9.58 -14.14 -14.99
C HIS A 11 8.33 -13.26 -15.12
N TYR A 12 8.40 -12.17 -15.87
CA TYR A 12 7.26 -11.35 -16.28
C TYR A 12 7.58 -10.62 -17.58
N GLY A 13 6.57 -10.24 -18.35
CA GLY A 13 6.77 -9.52 -19.60
C GLY A 13 5.51 -9.37 -20.45
N ASP A 14 5.68 -8.80 -21.63
CA ASP A 14 4.65 -8.72 -22.67
C ASP A 14 4.59 -10.03 -23.47
N ASP A 15 3.40 -10.44 -23.90
CA ASP A 15 3.20 -11.66 -24.69
C ASP A 15 3.41 -11.48 -26.21
N GLY A 16 3.69 -10.25 -26.65
CA GLY A 16 3.85 -9.89 -28.06
C GLY A 16 2.56 -9.82 -28.88
N GLN A 17 1.40 -10.09 -28.27
CA GLN A 17 0.07 -10.08 -28.87
C GLN A 17 -0.85 -8.99 -28.28
N GLY A 18 -0.30 -8.14 -27.41
CA GLY A 18 -1.02 -7.05 -26.74
C GLY A 18 -1.49 -7.38 -25.32
N GLY A 19 -1.06 -8.52 -24.77
CA GLY A 19 -1.22 -8.88 -23.36
C GLY A 19 0.11 -8.86 -22.59
N SER A 20 0.02 -9.16 -21.30
CA SER A 20 1.17 -9.29 -20.39
C SER A 20 0.97 -10.47 -19.45
N PHE A 21 2.07 -10.97 -18.87
CA PHE A 21 2.06 -12.14 -18.00
C PHE A 21 3.08 -12.02 -16.86
N ILE A 22 2.86 -12.82 -15.82
CA ILE A 22 3.81 -13.09 -14.72
C ILE A 22 3.84 -14.59 -14.46
N ILE A 23 5.03 -15.14 -14.27
CA ILE A 23 5.30 -16.53 -13.91
C ILE A 23 5.91 -16.53 -12.52
N MET A 24 5.31 -17.29 -11.60
CA MET A 24 5.74 -17.35 -10.21
C MET A 24 5.62 -18.77 -9.66
N GLU A 25 6.27 -19.01 -8.53
CA GLU A 25 6.14 -20.24 -7.76
C GLU A 25 4.67 -20.61 -7.52
N LYS A 26 4.32 -21.88 -7.75
CA LYS A 26 3.00 -22.42 -7.40
C LYS A 26 3.00 -22.91 -5.96
N LEU A 27 2.35 -22.15 -5.07
CA LEU A 27 2.16 -22.57 -3.69
C LEU A 27 1.08 -23.66 -3.57
N ASP A 28 1.32 -24.66 -2.71
CA ASP A 28 0.30 -25.62 -2.29
C ASP A 28 -0.54 -25.04 -1.15
N MET A 29 -1.75 -24.58 -1.49
CA MET A 29 -2.69 -23.97 -0.55
C MET A 29 -3.68 -24.97 0.07
N SER A 30 -3.38 -26.28 0.05
CA SER A 30 -4.27 -27.32 0.58
C SER A 30 -4.43 -27.31 2.12
N ARG A 31 -3.56 -26.58 2.84
CA ARG A 31 -3.55 -26.53 4.30
C ARG A 31 -4.16 -25.23 4.82
N LYS A 32 -4.88 -25.31 5.94
CA LYS A 32 -5.33 -24.12 6.66
C LYS A 32 -4.11 -23.37 7.22
N PRO A 33 -4.03 -22.04 7.06
CA PRO A 33 -2.94 -21.27 7.62
C PRO A 33 -3.03 -21.22 9.15
N ASP A 34 -1.88 -21.27 9.81
CA ASP A 34 -1.77 -20.89 11.22
C ASP A 34 -1.74 -19.35 11.29
N MET A 35 -2.88 -18.77 11.65
CA MET A 35 -3.03 -17.31 11.72
C MET A 35 -2.18 -16.66 12.81
N HIS A 36 -1.85 -17.39 13.89
CA HIS A 36 -0.97 -16.87 14.94
C HIS A 36 0.47 -16.79 14.42
N ALA A 37 0.96 -17.86 13.78
CA ALA A 37 2.27 -17.84 13.14
C ALA A 37 2.35 -16.79 12.01
N PHE A 38 1.28 -16.64 11.22
CA PHE A 38 1.19 -15.62 10.17
C PHE A 38 1.24 -14.19 10.74
N GLY A 39 0.49 -13.90 11.82
CA GLY A 39 0.53 -12.60 12.48
C GLY A 39 1.92 -12.25 13.00
N GLN A 40 2.63 -13.22 13.59
CA GLN A 40 4.03 -13.03 14.00
C GLN A 40 4.97 -12.76 12.82
N ALA A 41 4.74 -13.40 11.67
CA ALA A 41 5.54 -13.19 10.47
C ALA A 41 5.28 -11.82 9.84
N MET A 42 4.02 -11.37 9.79
CA MET A 42 3.64 -10.03 9.34
C MET A 42 4.25 -8.93 10.22
N ALA A 43 4.22 -9.09 11.54
CA ALA A 43 4.86 -8.14 12.46
C ALA A 43 6.37 -8.03 12.21
N ARG A 44 7.05 -9.16 11.96
CA ARG A 44 8.48 -9.14 11.56
C ARG A 44 8.71 -8.42 10.24
N MET A 45 7.84 -8.62 9.24
CA MET A 45 7.93 -7.92 7.96
C MET A 45 7.77 -6.40 8.13
N HIS A 46 6.81 -5.95 8.96
CA HIS A 46 6.61 -4.52 9.23
C HIS A 46 7.79 -3.87 9.97
N LEU A 47 8.44 -4.61 10.88
CA LEU A 47 9.59 -4.14 11.66
C LEU A 47 10.95 -4.30 10.95
N ALA A 48 10.98 -4.93 9.78
CA ALA A 48 12.21 -5.13 9.03
C ALA A 48 12.73 -3.81 8.45
N GLU A 49 14.06 -3.68 8.37
CA GLU A 49 14.70 -2.55 7.71
C GLU A 49 14.22 -2.45 6.24
N PRO A 50 13.64 -1.33 5.81
CA PRO A 50 13.16 -1.18 4.44
C PRO A 50 14.28 -1.32 3.41
N ALA A 51 14.03 -1.93 2.26
CA ALA A 51 15.06 -2.07 1.22
C ALA A 51 15.39 -0.73 0.52
N ALA A 52 14.37 0.12 0.30
CA ALA A 52 14.52 1.40 -0.41
C ALA A 52 15.18 2.48 0.46
N PRO A 53 16.19 3.22 -0.04
CA PRO A 53 16.88 4.26 0.73
C PRO A 53 15.95 5.34 1.30
N GLU A 54 14.93 5.74 0.55
CA GLU A 54 13.96 6.75 0.97
C GLU A 54 13.11 6.26 2.14
N ALA A 55 12.68 4.99 2.10
CA ALA A 55 11.96 4.37 3.21
C ALA A 55 12.85 4.22 4.45
N LYS A 56 14.14 3.89 4.29
CA LYS A 56 15.11 3.90 5.40
C LYS A 56 15.27 5.30 6.02
N ALA A 57 15.12 6.35 5.20
CA ALA A 57 15.12 7.74 5.66
C ALA A 57 13.77 8.18 6.28
N GLY A 58 12.83 7.26 6.49
CA GLY A 58 11.54 7.54 7.12
C GLY A 58 10.47 8.11 6.17
N ARG A 59 10.69 8.05 4.84
CA ARG A 59 9.74 8.56 3.85
C ARG A 59 8.72 7.49 3.45
N PHE A 60 7.52 7.90 3.09
CA PHE A 60 6.41 7.03 2.68
C PHE A 60 6.26 7.04 1.17
N GLY A 61 6.18 5.87 0.55
CA GLY A 61 6.13 5.73 -0.90
C GLY A 61 6.62 4.36 -1.37
N PHE A 62 6.94 4.26 -2.65
CA PHE A 62 7.52 3.06 -3.26
C PHE A 62 8.31 3.46 -4.52
N PRO A 63 9.38 2.74 -4.90
CA PRO A 63 10.20 3.13 -6.05
C PRO A 63 9.45 3.21 -7.39
N VAL A 64 8.30 2.54 -7.50
CA VAL A 64 7.46 2.55 -8.70
C VAL A 64 5.99 2.76 -8.32
N ASP A 65 5.28 3.53 -9.15
CA ASP A 65 3.82 3.50 -9.15
C ASP A 65 3.35 2.09 -9.50
N ASN A 66 2.31 1.62 -8.83
CA ASN A 66 1.74 0.30 -9.07
C ASN A 66 0.21 0.40 -9.17
N THR A 67 -0.49 -0.70 -8.95
CA THR A 67 -1.95 -0.73 -9.01
C THR A 67 -2.52 -1.44 -7.79
N ILE A 68 -3.74 -1.04 -7.41
CA ILE A 68 -4.59 -1.77 -6.47
C ILE A 68 -5.84 -2.24 -7.23
N GLY A 69 -5.83 -3.51 -7.61
CA GLY A 69 -6.71 -4.00 -8.67
C GLY A 69 -6.40 -3.29 -10.01
N GLY A 70 -7.43 -2.83 -10.72
CA GLY A 70 -7.27 -2.09 -11.98
C GLY A 70 -7.03 -0.59 -11.83
N THR A 71 -6.82 -0.09 -10.61
CA THR A 71 -6.66 1.34 -10.33
C THR A 71 -5.20 1.68 -10.08
N PRO A 72 -4.63 2.72 -10.75
CA PRO A 72 -3.30 3.21 -10.43
C PRO A 72 -3.18 3.62 -8.96
N GLN A 73 -2.05 3.28 -8.34
CA GLN A 73 -1.67 3.71 -7.02
C GLN A 73 -0.34 4.47 -7.15
N LEU A 74 -0.45 5.78 -7.06
CA LEU A 74 0.70 6.67 -7.08
C LEU A 74 1.50 6.47 -5.79
N ASN A 75 2.82 6.31 -5.91
CA ASN A 75 3.72 6.03 -4.80
C ASN A 75 4.87 7.06 -4.70
N PRO A 76 4.64 8.37 -4.91
CA PRO A 76 5.71 9.35 -4.72
C PRO A 76 6.21 9.29 -3.28
N TRP A 77 7.50 9.55 -3.09
CA TRP A 77 8.09 9.65 -1.76
C TRP A 77 7.66 10.94 -1.07
N THR A 78 7.05 10.81 0.10
CA THR A 78 6.55 11.91 0.94
C THR A 78 7.12 11.79 2.35
N ASP A 79 7.43 12.92 3.00
CA ASP A 79 8.07 12.92 4.32
C ASP A 79 7.06 12.74 5.47
N ASP A 80 5.78 13.01 5.22
CA ASP A 80 4.69 12.93 6.19
C ASP A 80 3.65 11.89 5.76
N TRP A 81 3.33 10.97 6.67
CA TRP A 81 2.37 9.88 6.42
C TRP A 81 0.94 10.39 6.19
N VAL A 82 0.51 11.40 6.94
CA VAL A 82 -0.86 11.93 6.84
C VAL A 82 -1.05 12.61 5.50
N ASP A 83 -0.08 13.39 5.05
CA ASP A 83 -0.09 14.01 3.72
C ASP A 83 -0.10 12.93 2.62
N PHE A 84 0.76 11.91 2.73
CA PHE A 84 0.80 10.79 1.79
C PHE A 84 -0.55 10.05 1.68
N PHE A 85 -1.13 9.69 2.82
CA PHE A 85 -2.40 8.98 2.89
C PHE A 85 -3.57 9.85 2.40
N ARG A 86 -3.60 11.12 2.81
CA ARG A 86 -4.62 12.10 2.38
C ARG A 86 -4.61 12.27 0.87
N GLU A 87 -3.44 12.47 0.27
CA GLU A 87 -3.34 12.91 -1.12
C GLU A 87 -3.25 11.73 -2.09
N HIS A 88 -2.36 10.77 -1.81
CA HIS A 88 -2.01 9.68 -2.74
C HIS A 88 -2.75 8.38 -2.46
N ARG A 89 -3.58 8.33 -1.40
CA ARG A 89 -4.53 7.22 -1.18
C ARG A 89 -5.96 7.72 -1.28
N MET A 90 -6.49 8.31 -0.22
CA MET A 90 -7.92 8.64 -0.12
C MET A 90 -8.33 9.72 -1.12
N GLY A 91 -7.60 10.84 -1.19
CA GLY A 91 -7.88 11.95 -2.10
C GLY A 91 -7.83 11.52 -3.57
N PHE A 92 -6.86 10.69 -3.95
CA PHE A 92 -6.78 10.11 -5.29
C PHE A 92 -8.04 9.29 -5.65
N GLN A 93 -8.49 8.41 -4.76
CA GLN A 93 -9.70 7.59 -4.98
C GLN A 93 -10.97 8.46 -5.05
N VAL A 94 -11.11 9.45 -4.17
CA VAL A 94 -12.23 10.41 -4.19
C VAL A 94 -12.27 11.17 -5.52
N LYS A 95 -11.13 11.67 -5.99
CA LYS A 95 -11.04 12.37 -7.29
C LYS A 95 -11.39 11.43 -8.44
N ARG A 96 -10.87 10.20 -8.43
CA ARG A 96 -11.11 9.20 -9.47
C ARG A 96 -12.58 8.79 -9.57
N ALA A 97 -13.30 8.76 -8.45
CA ALA A 97 -14.72 8.44 -8.43
C ALA A 97 -15.59 9.47 -9.21
N GLY A 98 -15.07 10.69 -9.47
CA GLY A 98 -15.78 11.71 -10.26
C GLY A 98 -17.12 12.14 -9.67
N ASN A 99 -17.35 11.88 -8.37
CA ASN A 99 -18.64 12.08 -7.72
C ASN A 99 -18.61 13.34 -6.86
N GLY A 100 -19.32 14.39 -7.27
CA GLY A 100 -19.35 15.67 -6.56
C GLY A 100 -19.93 15.60 -5.14
N GLY A 101 -20.80 14.63 -4.84
CA GLY A 101 -21.28 14.38 -3.48
C GLY A 101 -20.17 13.86 -2.58
N LEU A 102 -19.43 12.86 -3.07
CA LEU A 102 -18.27 12.31 -2.37
C LEU A 102 -17.17 13.37 -2.19
N THR A 103 -16.90 14.19 -3.20
CA THR A 103 -15.95 15.31 -3.11
C THR A 103 -16.33 16.28 -1.99
N ARG A 104 -17.62 16.65 -1.86
CA ARG A 104 -18.07 17.53 -0.77
C ARG A 104 -17.96 16.88 0.60
N THR A 105 -18.29 15.59 0.70
CA THR A 105 -18.12 14.84 1.96
C THR A 105 -16.65 14.77 2.36
N TRP A 106 -15.77 14.48 1.40
CA TRP A 106 -14.31 14.47 1.62
C TRP A 106 -13.80 15.82 2.13
N GLN A 107 -14.21 16.93 1.50
CA GLN A 107 -13.80 18.26 1.96
C GLN A 107 -14.24 18.53 3.40
N ARG A 108 -15.49 18.18 3.75
CA ARG A 108 -15.98 18.33 5.13
C ARG A 108 -15.18 17.50 6.14
N VAL A 109 -14.75 16.30 5.77
CA VAL A 109 -13.88 15.47 6.61
C VAL A 109 -12.54 16.16 6.81
N LEU A 110 -11.92 16.65 5.74
CA LEU A 110 -10.66 17.39 5.86
C LEU A 110 -10.79 18.63 6.75
N ASP A 111 -11.84 19.43 6.56
CA ASP A 111 -12.08 20.64 7.35
C ASP A 111 -12.31 20.31 8.84
N ALA A 112 -13.01 19.21 9.13
CA ALA A 112 -13.36 18.79 10.49
C ALA A 112 -12.26 18.02 11.22
N THR A 113 -11.12 17.73 10.59
CA THR A 113 -10.06 16.87 11.15
C THR A 113 -8.66 17.45 10.96
N ASP A 114 -8.57 18.75 10.64
CA ASP A 114 -7.33 19.42 10.24
C ASP A 114 -6.55 18.64 9.17
N GLY A 115 -7.22 18.35 8.05
CA GLY A 115 -6.63 17.61 6.95
C GLY A 115 -6.24 16.17 7.33
N LEU A 116 -7.06 15.51 8.16
CA LEU A 116 -6.86 14.20 8.81
C LEU A 116 -5.86 14.17 9.98
N ARG A 117 -5.13 15.25 10.29
CA ARG A 117 -4.08 15.21 11.32
C ARG A 117 -4.63 14.93 12.71
N GLU A 118 -5.81 15.46 13.04
CA GLU A 118 -6.45 15.20 14.34
C GLU A 118 -6.77 13.72 14.53
N LEU A 119 -7.06 12.97 13.46
CA LEU A 119 -7.37 11.53 13.54
C LEU A 119 -6.15 10.68 13.87
N PHE A 120 -4.95 11.21 13.65
CA PHE A 120 -3.68 10.51 13.85
C PHE A 120 -2.79 11.19 14.90
N ALA A 121 -3.33 12.15 15.65
CA ALA A 121 -2.60 12.95 16.63
C ALA A 121 -2.15 12.14 17.86
N ASP A 122 -2.84 11.04 18.18
CA ASP A 122 -2.56 10.21 19.37
C ASP A 122 -1.31 9.31 19.21
N GLY A 123 -0.56 9.46 18.10
CA GLY A 123 0.84 9.06 18.05
C GLY A 123 1.14 7.56 17.88
N GLU A 124 0.15 6.68 17.72
CA GLU A 124 0.41 5.27 17.40
C GLU A 124 0.15 4.97 15.92
N VAL A 125 1.12 5.35 15.09
CA VAL A 125 1.40 4.65 13.83
C VAL A 125 2.78 3.99 14.01
N GLY A 126 2.85 3.03 14.92
CA GLY A 126 4.05 2.26 15.27
C GLY A 126 3.68 0.89 15.78
#